data_AF-A0A428UKQ3-F1
#
_entry.id   AF-A0A428UKQ3-F1
#
_cell.length_a   1.000
_cell.length_b   1.000
_cell.length_c   1.000
_cell.angle_alpha   90.00
_cell.angle_beta   90.00
_cell.angle_gamma   90.00
#
_symmetry.space_group_name_H-M   'P 1'
#
loop_
_entity.id
_entity.type
_entity.pdbx_description
1 polymer ?
#
loop_
_entity_poly.entity_id
_entity_poly.type
_entity_poly.pdbx_seq_one_letter_code
_entity_poly.pdbx_strand_id
1 'polypeptide(L)'
;MKLVGTPQVLSGYHGWPFGDTATPIVNVLIKYIYVAFLVLQFVLALGNRPKGSKYSYIASFMVFGLIQLYLLVLTGYLVYRAFTTTPIEEQISFASGQAFWDSFFGGGSGIAGLIVIALVTIYGLNYIASFLYLDPWHMFHSFPQYMILMSTYINILMVYAFNNWHDVSWGTKGSDTAEALPSAKVIKNEKEAVVEEIEQEQEDIDSKFEKTVWRALAPMSEMNQEEPEKKDVEDSYKSFRTGLVILWLLCNIVLIVFVTTDDFITLGVSKAADVRTPMYFRFLLYATAVLSIIRFAGFLWYIGRTGIMCCIARR
;
A
#
# COMPACT_ATOMS: atom_id res chain seq x y z
N MET A 1 18.02 7.65 -2.87
CA MET A 1 17.94 6.97 -1.55
C MET A 1 19.11 6.00 -1.43
N LYS A 2 20.12 6.32 -0.61
CA LYS A 2 21.20 5.38 -0.29
C LYS A 2 20.66 4.46 0.81
N LEU A 3 20.32 3.22 0.45
CA LEU A 3 19.98 2.20 1.44
C LEU A 3 21.17 1.97 2.37
N VAL A 4 20.89 1.52 3.60
CA VAL A 4 21.87 1.05 4.58
C VAL A 4 22.90 0.18 3.87
N GLY A 5 24.16 0.63 3.81
CA GLY A 5 25.19 -0.16 3.17
C GLY A 5 26.12 0.55 2.19
N THR A 6 25.85 1.81 1.82
CA THR A 6 26.87 2.59 1.08
C THR A 6 27.95 3.04 2.07
N PRO A 7 29.20 2.56 1.94
CA PRO A 7 30.24 2.94 2.87
C PRO A 7 30.48 4.46 2.81
N GLN A 8 30.59 5.08 3.99
CA GLN A 8 30.92 6.49 4.14
C GLN A 8 32.23 6.56 4.93
N VAL A 9 33.32 6.76 4.19
CA VAL A 9 34.70 6.75 4.71
C VAL A 9 34.88 7.79 5.81
N LEU A 10 34.24 8.95 5.68
CA LEU A 10 34.33 10.07 6.62
C LEU A 10 33.66 9.81 7.98
N SER A 11 32.70 8.89 8.05
CA SER A 11 31.93 8.59 9.27
C SER A 11 32.20 7.17 9.80
N GLY A 12 33.25 6.49 9.32
CA GLY A 12 33.55 5.10 9.67
C GLY A 12 32.40 4.13 9.37
N TYR A 13 31.55 4.46 8.39
CA TYR A 13 30.36 3.67 8.08
C TYR A 13 30.72 2.55 7.12
N HIS A 14 30.66 1.32 7.60
CA HIS A 14 30.84 0.11 6.78
C HIS A 14 29.50 -0.45 6.29
N GLY A 15 29.53 -1.07 5.12
CA GLY A 15 28.44 -1.81 4.52
C GLY A 15 28.13 -3.09 5.28
N TRP A 16 26.84 -3.30 5.58
CA TRP A 16 26.33 -4.44 6.33
C TRP A 16 25.04 -4.96 5.66
N PRO A 17 24.82 -6.29 5.55
CA PRO A 17 25.53 -7.38 6.23
C PRO A 17 26.68 -8.01 5.45
N PHE A 18 26.84 -7.73 4.16
CA PHE A 18 27.77 -8.45 3.28
C PHE A 18 29.10 -7.70 3.04
N GLY A 19 29.42 -6.71 3.87
CA GLY A 19 30.61 -5.86 3.72
C GLY A 19 30.44 -4.73 2.71
N ASP A 20 31.46 -3.87 2.62
CA ASP A 20 31.46 -2.60 1.87
C ASP A 20 31.25 -2.77 0.36
N THR A 21 31.66 -3.90 -0.19
CA THR A 21 31.60 -4.17 -1.64
C THR A 21 30.30 -4.85 -2.06
N ALA A 22 29.88 -5.92 -1.38
CA ALA A 22 28.73 -6.70 -1.80
C ALA A 22 27.39 -6.07 -1.36
N THR A 23 27.34 -5.43 -0.19
CA THR A 23 26.10 -4.84 0.34
C THR A 23 25.48 -3.80 -0.62
N PRO A 24 26.23 -2.83 -1.18
CA PRO A 24 25.67 -1.90 -2.16
C PRO A 24 25.07 -2.60 -3.38
N ILE A 25 25.75 -3.63 -3.90
CA ILE A 25 25.31 -4.38 -5.09
C ILE A 25 23.99 -5.10 -4.79
N VAL A 26 23.93 -5.83 -3.69
CA VAL A 26 22.72 -6.55 -3.26
C VAL A 26 21.55 -5.59 -3.05
N ASN A 27 21.77 -4.44 -2.40
CA ASN A 27 20.74 -3.44 -2.18
C ASN A 27 20.19 -2.85 -3.49
N VAL A 28 21.06 -2.61 -4.46
CA VAL A 28 20.65 -2.12 -5.79
C VAL A 28 19.81 -3.18 -6.50
N LEU A 29 20.23 -4.44 -6.48
CA LEU A 29 19.47 -5.56 -7.07
C LEU A 29 18.08 -5.70 -6.43
N ILE A 30 18.02 -5.73 -5.09
CA ILE A 30 16.75 -5.81 -4.34
C ILE A 30 15.83 -4.64 -4.69
N LYS A 31 16.36 -3.42 -4.82
CA LYS A 31 15.58 -2.25 -5.21
C LYS A 31 14.94 -2.43 -6.60
N TYR A 32 15.70 -2.89 -7.59
CA TYR A 32 15.16 -3.11 -8.94
C TYR A 32 14.13 -4.24 -8.97
N ILE A 33 14.37 -5.34 -8.23
CA ILE A 33 13.40 -6.43 -8.07
C ILE A 33 12.11 -5.90 -7.44
N TYR A 34 12.21 -5.11 -6.37
CA TYR A 34 11.04 -4.51 -5.71
C TYR A 34 10.21 -3.66 -6.68
N VAL A 35 10.87 -2.77 -7.44
CA VAL A 35 10.17 -1.90 -8.40
C VAL A 35 9.56 -2.72 -9.53
N ALA A 36 10.26 -3.73 -10.06
CA ALA A 36 9.74 -4.60 -11.11
C ALA A 36 8.49 -5.34 -10.65
N PHE A 37 8.50 -5.91 -9.43
CA PHE A 37 7.35 -6.60 -8.87
C PHE A 37 6.20 -5.66 -8.52
N LEU A 38 6.49 -4.41 -8.13
CA LEU A 38 5.48 -3.38 -7.91
C LEU A 38 4.78 -3.01 -9.23
N VAL A 39 5.54 -2.76 -10.30
CA VAL A 39 4.97 -2.53 -11.64
C VAL A 39 4.16 -3.73 -12.11
N LEU A 40 4.66 -4.95 -11.89
CA LEU A 40 3.92 -6.18 -12.18
C LEU A 40 2.56 -6.22 -11.46
N GLN A 41 2.45 -5.71 -10.23
CA GLN A 41 1.14 -5.65 -9.54
C GLN A 41 0.16 -4.74 -10.25
N PHE A 42 0.61 -3.58 -10.72
CA PHE A 42 -0.26 -2.68 -11.49
C PHE A 42 -0.73 -3.36 -12.78
N VAL A 43 0.16 -4.05 -13.50
CA VAL A 43 -0.20 -4.78 -14.71
C VAL A 43 -1.23 -5.88 -14.42
N LEU A 44 -1.01 -6.66 -13.35
CA LEU A 44 -1.94 -7.73 -12.97
C LEU A 44 -3.30 -7.19 -12.47
N ALA A 45 -3.29 -6.07 -11.76
CA ALA A 45 -4.50 -5.48 -11.17
C ALA A 45 -5.40 -4.76 -12.20
N LEU A 46 -4.86 -4.34 -13.35
CA LEU A 46 -5.63 -3.62 -14.39
C LEU A 46 -6.64 -4.49 -15.14
N GLY A 47 -6.52 -5.83 -15.09
CA GLY A 47 -7.40 -6.73 -15.86
C GLY A 47 -7.76 -8.05 -15.19
N ASN A 48 -7.14 -8.41 -14.07
CA ASN A 48 -7.38 -9.71 -13.42
C ASN A 48 -7.70 -9.56 -11.92
N ARG A 49 -8.66 -10.35 -11.44
CA ARG A 49 -8.72 -10.71 -10.02
C ARG A 49 -7.56 -11.68 -9.72
N PRO A 50 -6.92 -11.69 -8.53
CA PRO A 50 -5.81 -12.59 -8.18
C PRO A 50 -6.06 -14.08 -8.45
N LYS A 51 -7.33 -14.50 -8.52
CA LYS A 51 -7.71 -15.86 -8.89
C LYS A 51 -7.34 -16.23 -10.34
N GLY A 52 -7.21 -15.25 -11.25
CA GLY A 52 -6.82 -15.45 -12.65
C GLY A 52 -5.33 -15.71 -12.86
N SER A 53 -4.46 -15.28 -11.94
CA SER A 53 -3.02 -15.57 -11.97
C SER A 53 -2.46 -15.83 -10.57
N LYS A 54 -2.91 -16.94 -9.97
CA LYS A 54 -2.57 -17.32 -8.59
C LYS A 54 -1.05 -17.45 -8.39
N TYR A 55 -0.34 -18.02 -9.36
CA TYR A 55 1.11 -18.24 -9.24
C TYR A 55 1.90 -16.94 -9.24
N SER A 56 1.61 -15.99 -10.13
CA SER A 56 2.27 -14.68 -10.13
C SER A 56 1.96 -13.89 -8.86
N TYR A 57 0.74 -14.03 -8.33
CA TYR A 57 0.34 -13.41 -7.06
C TYR A 57 1.11 -14.00 -5.87
N ILE A 58 1.15 -15.33 -5.73
CA ILE A 58 1.90 -16.01 -4.66
C ILE A 58 3.40 -15.73 -4.75
N ALA A 59 3.97 -15.73 -5.97
CA ALA A 59 5.37 -15.35 -6.19
C ALA A 59 5.65 -13.93 -5.70
N SER A 60 4.75 -12.98 -6.00
CA SER A 60 4.86 -11.59 -5.54
C SER A 60 4.78 -11.48 -4.02
N PHE A 61 3.88 -12.22 -3.37
CA PHE A 61 3.80 -12.30 -1.90
C PHE A 61 5.10 -12.78 -1.28
N MET A 62 5.71 -13.84 -1.83
CA MET A 62 6.97 -14.37 -1.34
C MET A 62 8.11 -13.35 -1.52
N VAL A 63 8.19 -12.70 -2.69
CA VAL A 63 9.24 -11.71 -2.98
C VAL A 63 9.12 -10.50 -2.06
N PHE A 64 7.94 -9.90 -1.91
CA PHE A 64 7.75 -8.77 -1.00
C PHE A 64 7.99 -9.17 0.46
N GLY A 65 7.60 -10.37 0.87
CA GLY A 65 7.88 -10.90 2.20
C GLY A 65 9.37 -11.07 2.49
N LEU A 66 10.13 -11.63 1.54
CA LEU A 66 11.59 -11.79 1.68
C LEU A 66 12.30 -10.43 1.72
N ILE A 67 11.91 -9.50 0.86
CA ILE A 67 12.47 -8.14 0.88
C ILE A 67 12.12 -7.43 2.19
N GLN A 68 10.89 -7.57 2.67
CA GLN A 68 10.47 -6.98 3.94
C GLN A 68 11.24 -7.59 5.12
N LEU A 69 11.46 -8.90 5.13
CA LEU A 69 12.29 -9.55 6.15
C LEU A 69 13.72 -8.98 6.15
N TYR A 70 14.32 -8.81 4.96
CA TYR A 70 15.62 -8.17 4.82
C TYR A 70 15.63 -6.73 5.36
N LEU A 71 14.59 -5.94 5.05
CA LEU A 71 14.44 -4.57 5.57
C LEU A 71 14.30 -4.56 7.09
N LEU A 72 13.53 -5.47 7.69
CA LEU A 72 13.38 -5.57 9.15
C LEU A 72 14.72 -5.85 9.83
N VAL A 73 15.53 -6.73 9.25
CA VAL A 73 16.88 -7.03 9.73
C VAL A 73 17.79 -5.79 9.65
N LEU A 74 17.77 -5.06 8.53
CA LEU A 74 18.51 -3.80 8.38
C LEU A 74 18.04 -2.73 9.38
N THR A 75 16.73 -2.59 9.57
CA THR A 75 16.16 -1.65 10.54
C THR A 75 16.57 -2.02 11.96
N GLY A 76 16.52 -3.31 12.33
CA GLY A 76 16.99 -3.78 13.63
C GLY A 76 18.47 -3.44 13.86
N TYR A 77 19.31 -3.64 12.86
CA TYR A 77 20.73 -3.25 12.91
C TYR A 77 20.92 -1.74 13.08
N LEU A 78 20.15 -0.91 12.36
CA LEU A 78 20.20 0.54 12.51
C LEU A 78 19.80 0.99 13.92
N VAL A 79 18.76 0.39 14.48
CA VAL A 79 18.30 0.67 15.85
C VAL A 79 19.38 0.27 16.86
N TYR A 80 19.94 -0.94 16.73
CA TYR A 80 21.05 -1.40 17.57
C TYR A 80 22.24 -0.44 17.52
N ARG A 81 22.62 0.01 16.32
CA ARG A 81 23.73 0.95 16.15
C ARG A 81 23.41 2.33 16.72
N ALA A 82 22.18 2.81 16.56
CA ALA A 82 21.75 4.10 17.12
C ALA A 82 21.94 4.14 18.64
N PHE A 83 21.70 3.02 19.34
CA PHE A 83 21.87 2.92 20.80
C PHE A 83 23.29 2.55 21.28
N THR A 84 24.13 1.98 20.41
CA THR A 84 25.52 1.61 20.77
C THR A 84 26.56 2.66 20.41
N THR A 85 26.28 3.55 19.44
CA THR A 85 27.22 4.59 19.00
C THR A 85 27.27 5.78 19.97
N THR A 86 26.20 6.04 20.72
CA THR A 86 26.19 7.06 21.77
C THR A 86 25.42 6.50 22.97
N PRO A 87 25.94 6.61 24.21
CA PRO A 87 25.25 6.14 25.39
C PRO A 87 23.85 6.77 25.53
N ILE A 88 22.86 5.97 25.92
CA ILE A 88 21.46 6.42 26.10
C ILE A 88 21.37 7.60 27.07
N GLU A 89 22.23 7.62 28.10
CA GLU A 89 22.31 8.69 29.11
C GLU A 89 22.73 10.05 28.53
N GLU A 90 23.51 10.05 27.44
CA GLU A 90 23.90 11.27 26.72
C GLU A 90 22.87 11.66 25.65
N GLN A 91 22.06 10.71 25.18
CA GLN A 91 21.05 10.93 24.14
C GLN A 91 19.70 11.39 24.74
N ILE A 92 19.34 10.91 25.92
CA ILE A 92 18.04 11.17 26.57
C ILE A 92 18.28 11.80 27.93
N SER A 93 18.23 13.14 27.97
CA SER A 93 18.34 13.87 29.23
C SER A 93 16.97 14.07 29.86
N PHE A 94 16.79 13.54 31.08
CA PHE A 94 15.65 13.83 31.95
C PHE A 94 15.95 14.94 32.97
N ALA A 95 17.11 15.60 32.85
CA ALA A 95 17.58 16.58 33.83
C ALA A 95 16.71 17.85 33.86
N SER A 96 16.07 18.21 32.74
CA SER A 96 15.11 19.31 32.68
C SER A 96 14.07 19.06 31.58
N GLY A 97 12.91 19.70 31.68
CA GLY A 97 11.88 19.61 30.65
C GLY A 97 12.39 20.06 29.27
N GLN A 98 13.22 21.11 29.23
CA GLN A 98 13.81 21.60 27.98
C GLN A 98 14.85 20.63 27.41
N ALA A 99 15.70 20.03 28.25
CA ALA A 99 16.65 19.01 27.79
C ALA A 99 15.94 17.75 27.27
N PHE A 100 14.80 17.38 27.87
CA PHE A 100 13.93 16.33 27.35
C PHE A 100 13.35 16.72 25.98
N TRP A 101 12.78 17.91 25.84
CA TRP A 101 12.28 18.40 24.55
C TRP A 101 13.37 18.42 23.47
N ASP A 102 14.59 18.85 23.80
CA ASP A 102 15.71 18.88 22.87
C ASP A 102 16.26 17.48 22.53
N SER A 103 16.21 16.53 23.47
CA SER A 103 16.58 15.11 23.27
C SER A 103 15.61 14.36 22.36
N PHE A 104 14.34 14.77 22.32
CA PHE A 104 13.31 14.10 21.51
C PHE A 104 12.98 14.85 20.22
N PHE A 105 12.97 16.18 20.25
CA PHE A 105 12.53 17.05 19.16
C PHE A 105 13.62 17.97 18.59
N GLY A 106 14.83 17.98 19.18
CA GLY A 106 15.96 18.78 18.73
C GLY A 106 16.52 18.33 17.38
N GLY A 107 16.84 19.30 16.51
CA GLY A 107 17.21 19.06 15.11
C GLY A 107 18.48 18.23 14.87
N GLY A 108 19.43 18.21 15.81
CA GLY A 108 20.71 17.48 15.71
C GLY A 108 20.82 16.26 16.63
N SER A 109 20.35 16.35 17.87
CA SER A 109 20.40 15.31 18.92
C SER A 109 19.17 14.39 18.95
N GLY A 110 18.05 14.81 18.37
CA GLY A 110 16.75 14.17 18.53
C GLY A 110 16.53 12.85 17.78
N ILE A 111 17.50 12.36 17.01
CA ILE A 111 17.30 11.17 16.16
C ILE A 111 17.06 9.91 17.01
N ALA A 112 17.83 9.74 18.08
CA ALA A 112 17.67 8.60 18.99
C ALA A 112 16.33 8.68 19.75
N GLY A 113 16.01 9.85 20.31
CA GLY A 113 14.72 10.07 20.98
C GLY A 113 13.54 9.83 20.05
N LEU A 114 13.61 10.29 18.80
CA LEU A 114 12.60 10.05 17.78
C LEU A 114 12.44 8.56 17.45
N ILE A 115 13.54 7.79 17.35
CA ILE A 115 13.48 6.34 17.17
C ILE A 115 12.80 5.68 18.37
N VAL A 116 13.15 6.08 19.61
CA VAL A 116 12.51 5.55 20.82
C VAL A 116 11.01 5.83 20.84
N ILE A 117 10.60 7.08 20.58
CA ILE A 117 9.18 7.45 20.49
C ILE A 117 8.48 6.59 19.45
N ALA A 118 9.06 6.45 18.26
CA ALA A 118 8.46 5.65 17.19
C ALA A 118 8.32 4.17 17.59
N LEU A 119 9.36 3.57 18.18
CA LEU A 119 9.30 2.16 18.62
C LEU A 119 8.24 1.94 19.71
N VAL A 120 8.19 2.82 20.71
CA VAL A 120 7.21 2.73 21.80
C VAL A 120 5.80 2.95 21.27
N THR A 121 5.58 3.96 20.42
CA THR A 121 4.24 4.29 19.94
C THR A 121 3.72 3.32 18.89
N ILE A 122 4.55 2.90 17.95
CA ILE A 122 4.15 2.02 16.84
C ILE A 122 4.09 0.56 17.29
N TYR A 123 5.06 0.10 18.09
CA TYR A 123 5.12 -1.29 18.53
C TYR A 123 4.70 -1.46 19.99
N GLY A 124 5.29 -0.68 20.91
CA GLY A 124 5.08 -0.82 22.35
C GLY A 124 3.61 -0.66 22.77
N LEU A 125 2.90 0.34 22.25
CA LEU A 125 1.50 0.57 22.59
C LEU A 125 0.59 -0.58 22.15
N ASN A 126 0.92 -1.29 21.06
CA ASN A 126 0.19 -2.49 20.66
C ASN A 126 0.34 -3.61 21.71
N TYR A 127 1.55 -3.87 22.19
CA TYR A 127 1.78 -4.84 23.26
C TYR A 127 1.07 -4.44 24.55
N ILE A 128 1.21 -3.18 24.99
CA ILE A 128 0.54 -2.67 26.19
C ILE A 128 -0.99 -2.84 26.07
N ALA A 129 -1.55 -2.53 24.89
CA ALA A 129 -2.98 -2.71 24.64
C ALA A 129 -3.40 -4.19 24.76
N SER A 130 -2.65 -5.12 24.16
CA SER A 130 -2.96 -6.56 24.25
C SER A 130 -2.85 -7.10 25.67
N PHE A 131 -1.87 -6.66 26.45
CA PHE A 131 -1.77 -7.01 27.88
C PHE A 131 -2.93 -6.44 28.69
N LEU A 132 -3.31 -5.18 28.45
CA LEU A 132 -4.45 -4.57 29.14
C LEU A 132 -5.78 -5.25 28.77
N TYR A 133 -5.88 -5.78 27.55
CA TYR A 133 -7.03 -6.55 27.07
C TYR A 133 -7.00 -8.03 27.52
N LEU A 134 -5.96 -8.46 28.25
CA LEU A 134 -5.79 -9.83 28.76
C LEU A 134 -5.67 -10.93 27.69
N ASP A 135 -5.30 -10.58 26.47
CA ASP A 135 -4.96 -11.55 25.41
C ASP A 135 -3.68 -11.10 24.68
N PRO A 136 -2.49 -11.37 25.23
CA PRO A 136 -1.24 -10.98 24.60
C PRO A 136 -0.78 -11.94 23.50
N TRP A 137 -1.39 -13.12 23.37
CA TRP A 137 -0.83 -14.23 22.60
C TRP A 137 -0.73 -13.91 21.10
N HIS A 138 -1.72 -13.20 20.56
CA HIS A 138 -1.73 -12.78 19.15
C HIS A 138 -0.56 -11.86 18.78
N MET A 139 -0.03 -11.12 19.74
CA MET A 139 1.12 -10.26 19.53
C MET A 139 2.43 -11.05 19.46
N PHE A 140 2.50 -12.26 20.03
CA PHE A 140 3.69 -13.11 19.95
C PHE A 140 3.67 -14.03 18.73
N HIS A 141 2.52 -14.61 18.37
CA HIS A 141 2.46 -15.57 17.25
C HIS A 141 2.22 -14.91 15.88
N SER A 142 1.33 -13.92 15.79
CA SER A 142 0.90 -13.37 14.49
C SER A 142 1.58 -12.06 14.15
N PHE A 143 1.98 -11.26 15.15
CA PHE A 143 2.64 -9.98 14.88
C PHE A 143 3.94 -10.12 14.07
N PRO A 144 4.86 -11.07 14.35
CA PRO A 144 6.06 -11.22 13.52
C PRO A 144 5.74 -11.58 12.07
N GLN A 145 4.73 -12.42 11.85
CA GLN A 145 4.25 -12.79 10.51
C GLN A 145 3.65 -11.57 9.79
N TYR A 146 2.85 -10.77 10.50
CA TYR A 146 2.29 -9.52 10.00
C TYR A 146 3.40 -8.53 9.58
N MET A 147 4.45 -8.40 10.40
CA MET A 147 5.59 -7.53 10.11
C MET A 147 6.33 -7.94 8.83
N ILE A 148 6.49 -9.24 8.58
CA ILE A 148 7.09 -9.76 7.35
C ILE A 148 6.19 -9.50 6.14
N LEU A 149 4.87 -9.56 6.30
CA LEU A 149 3.91 -9.34 5.21
C LEU A 149 3.53 -7.86 5.00
N MET A 150 4.10 -6.93 5.76
CA MET A 150 3.73 -5.51 5.72
C MET A 150 3.89 -4.89 4.32
N SER A 151 5.00 -5.16 3.64
CA SER A 151 5.23 -4.71 2.26
C SER A 151 4.19 -5.25 1.28
N THR A 152 3.77 -6.50 1.47
CA THR A 152 2.71 -7.13 0.68
C THR A 152 1.38 -6.39 0.86
N TYR A 153 1.02 -6.04 2.09
CA TYR A 153 -0.21 -5.28 2.36
C TYR A 153 -0.17 -3.89 1.73
N ILE A 154 0.95 -3.19 1.85
CA ILE A 154 1.11 -1.82 1.32
C ILE A 154 1.12 -1.81 -0.20
N ASN A 155 1.81 -2.76 -0.85
CA ASN A 155 1.94 -2.75 -2.30
C ASN A 155 0.83 -3.52 -2.98
N ILE A 156 0.66 -4.80 -2.65
CA ILE A 156 -0.30 -5.63 -3.38
C ILE A 156 -1.73 -5.25 -3.01
N LEU A 157 -2.10 -5.26 -1.72
CA LEU A 157 -3.50 -5.03 -1.37
C LEU A 157 -3.96 -3.62 -1.73
N MET A 158 -3.14 -2.59 -1.54
CA MET A 158 -3.51 -1.22 -1.92
C MET A 158 -3.65 -1.06 -3.43
N VAL A 159 -2.71 -1.59 -4.23
CA VAL A 159 -2.81 -1.52 -5.70
C VAL A 159 -4.08 -2.22 -6.17
N TYR A 160 -4.36 -3.42 -5.67
CA TYR A 160 -5.59 -4.13 -6.03
C TYR A 160 -6.86 -3.39 -5.55
N ALA A 161 -6.84 -2.77 -4.36
CA ALA A 161 -7.97 -2.01 -3.85
C ALA A 161 -8.29 -0.79 -4.72
N PHE A 162 -7.30 0.02 -5.10
CA PHE A 162 -7.53 1.17 -5.98
C PHE A 162 -7.94 0.77 -7.40
N ASN A 163 -7.34 -0.30 -7.95
CA ASN A 163 -7.70 -0.81 -9.28
C ASN A 163 -9.04 -1.57 -9.32
N ASN A 164 -9.60 -1.95 -8.16
CA ASN A 164 -10.90 -2.62 -8.06
C ASN A 164 -11.91 -1.79 -7.25
N TRP A 165 -11.72 -0.47 -7.14
CA TRP A 165 -12.59 0.40 -6.32
C TRP A 165 -14.09 0.29 -6.64
N HIS A 166 -14.43 0.16 -7.93
CA HIS A 166 -15.80 -0.06 -8.41
C HIS A 166 -16.44 -1.39 -7.93
N ASP A 167 -15.65 -2.38 -7.55
CA ASP A 167 -16.10 -3.70 -7.15
C ASP A 167 -16.08 -3.82 -5.61
N VAL A 168 -17.21 -3.47 -4.97
CA VAL A 168 -17.37 -3.53 -3.51
C VAL A 168 -17.29 -4.97 -2.97
N SER A 169 -17.45 -5.98 -3.84
CA SER A 169 -17.27 -7.39 -3.44
C SER A 169 -15.80 -7.72 -3.18
N TRP A 170 -14.87 -6.93 -3.72
CA TRP A 170 -13.44 -7.04 -3.49
C TRP A 170 -13.13 -6.86 -2.00
N GLY A 171 -12.58 -7.90 -1.37
CA GLY A 171 -12.12 -7.87 0.03
C GLY A 171 -13.20 -8.10 1.11
N THR A 172 -14.49 -8.15 0.76
CA THR A 172 -15.58 -8.36 1.74
C THR A 172 -16.46 -9.57 1.44
N LYS A 173 -16.49 -10.06 0.20
CA LYS A 173 -17.19 -11.28 -0.19
C LYS A 173 -16.17 -12.33 -0.63
N GLY A 174 -16.27 -13.54 -0.09
CA GLY A 174 -15.56 -14.71 -0.63
C GLY A 174 -15.92 -14.86 -2.10
N SER A 175 -14.98 -14.55 -2.98
CA SER A 175 -15.22 -14.34 -4.41
C SER A 175 -15.31 -15.66 -5.17
N ASP A 176 -16.30 -16.51 -4.92
CA ASP A 176 -16.34 -17.88 -5.46
C ASP A 176 -16.52 -17.99 -6.98
N THR A 177 -16.75 -16.88 -7.69
CA THR A 177 -16.72 -16.85 -9.15
C THR A 177 -15.71 -15.80 -9.63
N ALA A 178 -14.65 -16.26 -10.30
CA ALA A 178 -13.86 -15.40 -11.16
C ALA A 178 -14.71 -15.14 -12.40
N GLU A 179 -15.18 -13.90 -12.59
CA GLU A 179 -15.72 -13.49 -13.89
C GLU A 179 -14.58 -13.66 -14.89
N ALA A 180 -14.72 -14.67 -15.74
CA ALA A 180 -13.80 -14.89 -16.83
C ALA A 180 -13.81 -13.64 -17.72
N LEU A 181 -12.63 -13.23 -18.20
CA LEU A 181 -12.52 -12.27 -19.30
C LEU A 181 -13.53 -12.66 -20.38
N PRO A 182 -14.19 -11.70 -21.07
CA PRO A 182 -15.08 -12.03 -22.17
C PRO A 182 -14.28 -12.74 -23.26
N SER A 183 -14.25 -14.07 -23.19
CA SER A 183 -13.65 -14.90 -24.21
C SER A 183 -14.65 -14.94 -25.35
N ALA A 184 -14.24 -14.49 -26.53
CA ALA A 184 -14.98 -14.82 -27.74
C ALA A 184 -15.14 -16.35 -27.78
N LYS A 185 -16.39 -16.82 -27.69
CA LYS A 185 -16.72 -18.24 -27.84
C LYS A 185 -16.44 -18.62 -29.31
N VAL A 186 -15.21 -18.97 -29.62
CA VAL A 186 -14.91 -19.64 -30.89
C VAL A 186 -15.14 -21.12 -30.67
N ILE A 187 -16.36 -21.58 -30.98
CA ILE A 187 -16.65 -23.01 -31.07
C ILE A 187 -15.92 -23.51 -32.32
N LYS A 188 -14.73 -24.11 -32.14
CA LYS A 188 -14.06 -24.83 -33.21
C LYS A 188 -14.64 -26.23 -33.29
N ASN A 189 -15.64 -26.43 -34.16
CA ASN A 189 -15.93 -27.76 -34.68
C ASN A 189 -15.08 -28.00 -35.93
N GLU A 190 -14.45 -29.17 -35.99
CA GLU A 190 -13.30 -29.47 -36.86
C GLU A 190 -13.56 -29.52 -38.37
N LYS A 191 -14.75 -29.22 -38.90
CA LYS A 191 -14.97 -29.33 -40.36
C LYS A 191 -15.78 -28.28 -41.10
N GLU A 192 -16.46 -27.33 -40.46
CA GLU A 192 -17.07 -26.21 -41.18
C GLU A 192 -17.56 -25.19 -40.17
N ALA A 193 -17.34 -23.90 -40.45
CA ALA A 193 -17.94 -22.81 -39.70
C ALA A 193 -19.44 -22.73 -40.05
N VAL A 194 -20.21 -23.67 -39.51
CA VAL A 194 -21.67 -23.61 -39.57
C VAL A 194 -22.11 -22.66 -38.47
N VAL A 195 -22.62 -21.50 -38.90
CA VAL A 195 -23.41 -20.63 -38.04
C VAL A 195 -24.63 -21.44 -37.64
N GLU A 196 -24.70 -21.85 -36.37
CA GLU A 196 -25.94 -22.36 -35.81
C GLU A 196 -26.90 -21.17 -35.73
N GLU A 197 -27.71 -20.99 -36.78
CA GLU A 197 -28.88 -20.12 -36.70
C GLU A 197 -29.77 -20.71 -35.60
N ILE A 198 -29.75 -20.05 -34.45
CA ILE A 198 -30.70 -20.31 -33.37
C ILE A 198 -32.08 -20.23 -34.03
N GLU A 199 -32.79 -21.35 -34.08
CA GLU A 199 -34.14 -21.44 -34.62
C GLU A 199 -35.03 -20.52 -33.76
N GLN A 200 -35.23 -19.29 -34.24
CA GLN A 200 -36.05 -18.29 -33.59
C GLN A 200 -37.49 -18.52 -34.02
N GLU A 201 -38.41 -18.45 -33.07
CA GLU A 201 -39.83 -18.49 -33.38
C GLU A 201 -40.17 -17.39 -34.40
N GLN A 202 -41.02 -17.72 -35.38
CA GLN A 202 -41.38 -16.83 -36.49
C GLN A 202 -41.89 -15.46 -35.99
N GLU A 203 -42.60 -15.46 -34.87
CA GLU A 203 -43.14 -14.26 -34.22
C GLU A 203 -42.03 -13.32 -33.71
N ASP A 204 -40.92 -13.88 -33.24
CA ASP A 204 -39.75 -13.13 -32.78
C ASP A 204 -38.98 -12.51 -33.95
N ILE A 205 -38.93 -13.21 -35.09
CA ILE A 205 -38.34 -12.73 -36.35
C ILE A 205 -39.17 -11.58 -36.90
N ASP A 206 -40.49 -11.76 -36.98
CA ASP A 206 -41.41 -10.75 -37.49
C ASP A 206 -41.41 -9.50 -36.59
N SER A 207 -41.37 -9.66 -35.27
CA SER A 207 -41.29 -8.51 -34.35
C SER A 207 -39.98 -7.72 -34.49
N LYS A 208 -38.86 -8.40 -34.74
CA LYS A 208 -37.55 -7.76 -34.98
C LYS A 208 -37.52 -7.08 -36.34
N PHE A 209 -38.10 -7.71 -37.37
CA PHE A 209 -38.20 -7.15 -38.71
C PHE A 209 -39.06 -5.89 -38.70
N GLU A 210 -40.25 -5.95 -38.10
CA GLU A 210 -41.15 -4.82 -37.96
C GLU A 210 -40.48 -3.64 -37.23
N LYS A 211 -39.85 -3.88 -36.08
CA LYS A 211 -39.11 -2.83 -35.33
C LYS A 211 -37.99 -2.20 -36.17
N THR A 212 -37.31 -3.00 -36.97
CA THR A 212 -36.20 -2.53 -37.82
C THR A 212 -36.73 -1.67 -38.97
N VAL A 213 -37.83 -2.07 -39.60
CA VAL A 213 -38.50 -1.32 -40.68
C VAL A 213 -39.06 -0.01 -40.15
N TRP A 214 -39.73 -0.01 -38.98
CA TRP A 214 -40.20 1.21 -38.33
C TRP A 214 -39.07 2.19 -38.02
N ARG A 215 -37.91 1.69 -37.57
CA ARG A 215 -36.74 2.52 -37.32
C ARG A 215 -36.11 3.09 -38.60
N ALA A 216 -36.14 2.33 -39.69
CA ALA A 216 -35.61 2.75 -40.99
C ALA A 216 -36.52 3.75 -41.72
N LEU A 217 -37.83 3.72 -41.48
CA LEU A 217 -38.82 4.62 -42.06
C LEU A 217 -39.09 5.87 -41.22
N ALA A 218 -38.61 5.92 -39.98
CA ALA A 218 -38.74 7.09 -39.12
C ALA A 218 -37.99 8.31 -39.73
N PRO A 219 -38.63 9.50 -39.79
CA PRO A 219 -38.03 10.68 -40.41
C PRO A 219 -36.78 11.14 -39.64
N MET A 220 -35.69 11.38 -40.39
CA MET A 220 -34.35 11.76 -39.89
C MET A 220 -34.35 12.99 -38.95
N SER A 221 -35.40 13.82 -38.97
CA SER A 221 -35.50 15.01 -38.12
C SER A 221 -35.66 14.71 -36.63
N GLU A 222 -36.20 13.54 -36.25
CA GLU A 222 -36.28 13.13 -34.84
C GLU A 222 -34.99 12.45 -34.35
N MET A 223 -34.13 11.99 -35.27
CA MET A 223 -32.84 11.35 -34.94
C MET A 223 -31.74 12.36 -34.58
N ASN A 224 -31.95 13.65 -34.85
CA ASN A 224 -31.01 14.73 -34.50
C ASN A 224 -31.23 15.30 -33.08
N GLN A 225 -32.25 14.85 -32.37
CA GLN A 225 -32.22 14.94 -30.92
C GLN A 225 -31.34 13.80 -30.45
N GLU A 226 -30.02 14.04 -30.46
CA GLU A 226 -29.09 13.27 -29.65
C GLU A 226 -29.64 13.32 -28.23
N GLU A 227 -30.45 12.32 -27.85
CA GLU A 227 -30.65 12.03 -26.44
C GLU A 227 -29.23 11.96 -25.87
N PRO A 228 -28.89 12.78 -24.86
CA PRO A 228 -27.57 12.71 -24.28
C PRO A 228 -27.39 11.26 -23.85
N GLU A 229 -26.50 10.52 -24.54
CA GLU A 229 -26.22 9.13 -24.21
C GLU A 229 -26.02 9.12 -22.70
N LYS A 230 -26.98 8.52 -21.98
CA LYS A 230 -26.87 8.43 -20.53
C LYS A 230 -25.62 7.61 -20.33
N LYS A 231 -24.51 8.28 -20.00
CA LYS A 231 -23.24 7.64 -19.74
C LYS A 231 -23.54 6.44 -18.88
N ASP A 232 -23.25 5.27 -19.43
CA ASP A 232 -23.46 4.02 -18.72
C ASP A 232 -22.83 4.19 -17.34
N VAL A 233 -23.62 3.97 -16.30
CA VAL A 233 -23.20 4.21 -14.92
C VAL A 233 -21.95 3.36 -14.64
N GLU A 234 -21.84 2.19 -15.28
CA GLU A 234 -20.64 1.38 -15.25
C GLU A 234 -19.42 2.05 -15.89
N ASP A 235 -19.59 2.68 -17.05
CA ASP A 235 -18.50 3.37 -17.75
C ASP A 235 -18.03 4.60 -16.96
N SER A 236 -18.96 5.31 -16.32
CA SER A 236 -18.65 6.38 -15.36
C SER A 236 -17.83 5.86 -14.17
N TYR A 237 -18.17 4.70 -13.59
CA TYR A 237 -17.38 4.10 -12.51
C TYR A 237 -16.01 3.61 -12.97
N LYS A 238 -15.91 3.02 -14.16
CA LYS A 238 -14.64 2.58 -14.75
C LYS A 238 -13.72 3.78 -15.02
N SER A 239 -14.26 4.88 -15.54
CA SER A 239 -13.54 6.14 -15.77
C SER A 239 -13.11 6.81 -14.46
N PHE A 240 -13.98 6.86 -13.44
CA PHE A 240 -13.62 7.40 -12.12
C PHE A 240 -12.50 6.61 -11.46
N ARG A 241 -12.58 5.27 -11.50
CA ARG A 241 -11.50 4.40 -11.01
C ARG A 241 -10.17 4.76 -11.65
N THR A 242 -10.12 4.84 -12.98
CA THR A 242 -8.88 5.16 -13.71
C THR A 242 -8.35 6.52 -13.30
N GLY A 243 -9.21 7.53 -13.16
CA GLY A 243 -8.83 8.86 -12.65
C GLY A 243 -8.27 8.81 -11.23
N LEU A 244 -8.90 8.05 -10.32
CA LEU A 244 -8.46 7.87 -8.94
C LEU A 244 -7.08 7.20 -8.88
N VAL A 245 -6.86 6.12 -9.63
CA VAL A 245 -5.58 5.39 -9.69
C VAL A 245 -4.49 6.29 -10.27
N ILE A 246 -4.77 7.04 -11.34
CA ILE A 246 -3.82 7.97 -11.95
C ILE A 246 -3.45 9.08 -10.97
N LEU A 247 -4.43 9.72 -10.32
CA LEU A 247 -4.17 10.76 -9.33
C LEU A 247 -3.31 10.23 -8.18
N TRP A 248 -3.65 9.06 -7.65
CA TRP A 248 -2.88 8.42 -6.59
C TRP A 248 -1.44 8.11 -7.02
N LEU A 249 -1.25 7.55 -8.22
CA LEU A 249 0.06 7.24 -8.78
C LEU A 249 0.89 8.51 -9.00
N LEU A 250 0.29 9.56 -9.58
CA LEU A 250 0.95 10.84 -9.80
C LEU A 250 1.37 11.50 -8.48
N CYS A 251 0.50 11.52 -7.47
CA CYS A 251 0.85 12.04 -6.14
C CYS A 251 2.05 11.31 -5.52
N ASN A 252 2.11 9.97 -5.64
CA ASN A 252 3.24 9.19 -5.16
C ASN A 252 4.53 9.46 -5.96
N ILE A 253 4.45 9.57 -7.28
CA ILE A 253 5.61 9.91 -8.12
C ILE A 253 6.15 11.29 -7.77
N VAL A 254 5.28 12.29 -7.68
CA VAL A 254 5.65 13.67 -7.30
C VAL A 254 6.36 13.67 -5.95
N LEU A 255 5.84 12.92 -4.97
CA LEU A 255 6.45 12.78 -3.66
C LEU A 255 7.84 12.13 -3.72
N ILE A 256 8.00 11.03 -4.45
CA ILE A 256 9.30 10.34 -4.62
C ILE A 256 10.32 11.27 -5.25
N VAL A 257 9.96 11.95 -6.33
CA VAL A 257 10.84 12.89 -7.04
C VAL A 257 11.24 14.04 -6.12
N PHE A 258 10.27 14.65 -5.43
CA PHE A 258 10.54 15.76 -4.52
C PHE A 258 11.43 15.36 -3.33
N VAL A 259 11.28 14.16 -2.78
CA VAL A 259 12.04 13.72 -1.60
C VAL A 259 13.43 13.19 -1.96
N THR A 260 13.58 12.56 -3.13
CA THR A 260 14.78 11.75 -3.44
C THR A 260 15.70 12.30 -4.52
N THR A 261 15.23 13.18 -5.39
CA THR A 261 15.99 13.68 -6.54
C THR A 261 16.81 14.93 -6.19
N ASP A 262 18.06 14.97 -6.64
CA ASP A 262 18.99 16.09 -6.44
C ASP A 262 18.93 17.16 -7.56
N ASP A 263 18.21 16.92 -8.65
CA ASP A 263 18.13 17.84 -9.81
C ASP A 263 17.60 19.25 -9.43
N PHE A 264 16.80 19.34 -8.37
CA PHE A 264 16.28 20.60 -7.83
C PHE A 264 17.36 21.50 -7.19
N ILE A 265 18.60 21.02 -7.03
CA ILE A 265 19.73 21.84 -6.53
C ILE A 265 19.94 23.06 -7.43
N THR A 266 19.75 22.90 -8.74
CA THR A 266 19.84 24.00 -9.71
C THR A 266 18.81 25.10 -9.50
N LEU A 267 17.70 24.79 -8.82
CA LEU A 267 16.61 25.70 -8.48
C LEU A 267 16.73 26.26 -7.05
N GLY A 268 17.88 26.06 -6.39
CA GLY A 268 18.13 26.53 -5.02
C GLY A 268 17.58 25.62 -3.92
N VAL A 269 17.13 24.41 -4.26
CA VAL A 269 16.63 23.44 -3.28
C VAL A 269 17.80 22.65 -2.67
N SER A 270 17.81 22.49 -1.35
CA SER A 270 18.83 21.72 -0.64
C SER A 270 18.92 20.26 -1.13
N LYS A 271 20.13 19.69 -1.07
CA LYS A 271 20.39 18.29 -1.42
C LYS A 271 19.43 17.34 -0.71
N ALA A 272 18.90 16.37 -1.46
CA ALA A 272 17.86 15.46 -0.98
C ALA A 272 18.33 14.65 0.23
N ALA A 273 19.56 14.14 0.17
CA ALA A 273 20.14 13.29 1.21
C ALA A 273 20.35 14.00 2.55
N ASP A 274 20.64 15.31 2.52
CA ASP A 274 21.09 16.04 3.71
C ASP A 274 19.91 16.62 4.50
N VAL A 275 18.89 17.13 3.80
CA VAL A 275 17.77 17.85 4.42
C VAL A 275 16.42 17.18 4.15
N ARG A 276 16.05 17.01 2.88
CA ARG A 276 14.67 16.62 2.51
C ARG A 276 14.31 15.19 2.93
N THR A 277 15.17 14.22 2.64
CA THR A 277 14.94 12.81 2.99
C THR A 277 14.87 12.63 4.52
N PRO A 278 15.84 13.11 5.33
CA PRO A 278 15.73 13.03 6.79
C PRO A 278 14.50 13.75 7.34
N MET A 279 14.15 14.93 6.82
CA MET A 279 12.97 15.68 7.26
C MET A 279 11.67 14.93 6.97
N TYR A 280 11.53 14.33 5.77
CA TYR A 280 10.37 13.51 5.41
C TYR A 280 10.24 12.30 6.35
N PHE A 281 11.34 11.60 6.63
CA PHE A 281 11.33 10.48 7.58
C PHE A 281 10.94 10.91 8.99
N ARG A 282 11.45 12.04 9.48
CA ARG A 282 11.08 12.58 10.79
C ARG A 282 9.59 12.90 10.86
N PHE A 283 9.07 13.57 9.84
CA PHE A 283 7.64 13.87 9.75
C PHE A 283 6.78 12.60 9.78
N LEU A 284 7.12 11.60 8.97
CA LEU A 284 6.40 10.32 8.97
C LEU A 284 6.38 9.66 10.34
N LEU A 285 7.52 9.60 11.02
CA LEU A 285 7.61 8.94 12.33
C LEU A 285 6.79 9.68 13.39
N TYR A 286 6.80 11.01 13.41
CA TYR A 286 5.93 11.79 14.30
C TYR A 286 4.45 11.65 13.96
N ALA A 287 4.07 11.77 12.68
CA ALA A 287 2.68 11.63 12.26
C ALA A 287 2.13 10.25 12.66
N THR A 288 2.91 9.19 12.44
CA THR A 288 2.54 7.83 12.79
C THR A 288 2.47 7.64 14.31
N ALA A 289 3.39 8.25 15.07
CA ALA A 289 3.36 8.23 16.54
C ALA A 289 2.11 8.90 17.10
N VAL A 290 1.75 10.10 16.59
CA VAL A 290 0.54 10.83 16.99
C VAL A 290 -0.71 10.01 16.69
N LEU A 291 -0.84 9.45 15.48
CA LEU A 291 -1.98 8.60 15.13
C LEU A 291 -2.06 7.34 16.02
N SER A 292 -0.91 6.76 16.37
CA SER A 292 -0.85 5.60 17.27
C SER A 292 -1.29 5.94 18.69
N ILE A 293 -0.92 7.11 19.20
CA ILE A 293 -1.38 7.62 20.50
C ILE A 293 -2.89 7.86 20.49
N ILE A 294 -3.42 8.50 19.44
CA ILE A 294 -4.88 8.72 19.30
C ILE A 294 -5.62 7.39 19.31
N ARG A 295 -5.14 6.40 18.55
CA ARG A 295 -5.73 5.05 18.52
C ARG A 295 -5.67 4.39 19.89
N PHE A 296 -4.55 4.48 20.60
CA PHE A 296 -4.41 3.93 21.94
C PHE A 296 -5.32 4.62 22.96
N ALA A 297 -5.48 5.95 22.88
CA ALA A 297 -6.44 6.69 23.71
C ALA A 297 -7.89 6.22 23.46
N GLY A 298 -8.26 5.97 22.19
CA GLY A 298 -9.54 5.37 21.84
C GLY A 298 -9.73 3.97 22.43
N PHE A 299 -8.68 3.15 22.46
CA PHE A 299 -8.68 1.85 23.13
C PHE A 299 -8.85 1.97 24.64
N LEU A 300 -8.14 2.87 25.31
CA LEU A 300 -8.29 3.14 26.74
C LEU A 300 -9.72 3.60 27.08
N TRP A 301 -10.30 4.44 26.24
CA TRP A 301 -11.69 4.86 26.37
C TRP A 301 -12.66 3.67 26.25
N TYR A 302 -12.46 2.81 25.26
CA TYR A 302 -13.28 1.61 25.06
C TYR A 302 -13.21 0.65 26.25
N ILE A 303 -12.01 0.32 26.71
CA ILE A 303 -11.85 -0.62 27.83
C ILE A 303 -12.34 -0.01 29.14
N GLY A 304 -12.09 1.28 29.38
CA GLY A 304 -12.61 2.00 30.53
C GLY A 304 -14.13 1.98 30.56
N ARG A 305 -14.78 2.33 29.45
CA ARG A 305 -16.25 2.31 29.33
C ARG A 305 -16.82 0.90 29.55
N THR A 306 -16.22 -0.12 28.95
CA THR A 306 -16.71 -1.50 29.03
C THR A 306 -16.46 -2.10 30.41
N GLY A 307 -15.29 -1.84 31.01
CA GLY A 307 -14.93 -2.27 32.37
C GLY A 307 -15.79 -1.60 33.44
N ILE A 308 -15.99 -0.28 33.36
CA ILE A 308 -16.88 0.46 34.27
C ILE A 308 -18.32 -0.03 34.15
N MET A 309 -18.85 -0.23 32.93
CA MET A 309 -20.19 -0.78 32.75
C MET A 309 -20.33 -2.22 33.26
N CYS A 310 -19.29 -3.05 33.13
CA CYS A 310 -19.31 -4.40 33.68
C CYS A 310 -19.30 -4.41 35.22
N CYS A 311 -18.56 -3.49 35.85
CA CYS A 311 -18.55 -3.31 37.30
C CYS A 311 -19.87 -2.74 37.84
N ILE A 312 -20.54 -1.86 37.08
CA ILE A 312 -21.85 -1.30 37.45
C ILE A 312 -22.98 -2.31 37.23
N ALA A 313 -22.96 -3.09 36.13
CA ALA A 313 -23.98 -4.10 35.84
C ALA A 313 -23.87 -5.38 36.70
N ARG A 314 -22.72 -5.59 37.37
CA ARG A 314 -22.53 -6.66 38.37
C ARG A 314 -22.95 -6.26 39.79
N ARG A 315 -23.34 -5.01 40.03
CA ARG A 315 -23.99 -4.57 41.26
C ARG A 315 -25.51 -4.58 41.09
#